data_AF-A0A8C2LQH2-F1
#
_entry.id   AF-A0A8C2LQH2-F1
#
_cell.length_a   1.000
_cell.length_b   1.000
_cell.length_c   1.000
_cell.angle_alpha   90.00
_cell.angle_beta   90.00
_cell.angle_gamma   90.00
#
_symmetry.space_group_name_H-M   'P 1'
#
loop_
_entity.id
_entity.type
_entity.pdbx_description
1 polymer ?
#
loop_
_entity_poly.entity_id
_entity_poly.type
_entity_poly.pdbx_seq_one_letter_code
_entity_poly.pdbx_strand_id
1 'polypeptide(L)' 'MCVDCVKKEYPNRGNTCLENGSFLLNFIGCAVCNKLDFMLITNRTLKEEDGEEIVTYDRVHHAVSIVWQS' A
#
# COMPACT_ATOMS: atom_id res chain seq x y z
N MET A 1 -2.19 -2.58 -4.67
CA MET A 1 -2.69 -1.24 -5.10
C MET A 1 -3.09 -1.35 -6.55
N CYS A 2 -4.15 -0.67 -6.99
CA CYS A 2 -4.58 -0.72 -8.39
C CYS A 2 -3.54 -0.08 -9.34
N VAL A 3 -3.50 -0.49 -10.61
CA VAL A 3 -2.56 0.06 -11.60
C VAL A 3 -2.79 1.56 -11.80
N ASP A 4 -4.04 1.98 -11.87
CA ASP A 4 -4.43 3.40 -12.02
C ASP A 4 -4.14 4.24 -10.77
N CYS A 5 -3.80 3.61 -9.65
CA CYS A 5 -3.50 4.28 -8.38
C CYS A 5 -2.01 4.69 -8.27
N VAL A 6 -1.16 4.19 -9.17
CA VAL A 6 0.30 4.31 -9.07
C VAL A 6 0.90 4.91 -10.34
N LYS A 7 2.06 5.56 -10.20
CA LYS A 7 2.80 6.11 -11.34
C LYS A 7 3.39 5.02 -12.24
N LYS A 8 3.86 3.93 -11.62
CA LYS A 8 4.43 2.76 -12.31
C LYS A 8 4.07 1.49 -11.57
N GLU A 9 3.66 0.47 -12.31
CA GLU A 9 3.46 -0.89 -11.80
C GLU A 9 4.82 -1.51 -11.44
N TYR A 10 4.92 -2.12 -10.25
CA TYR A 10 6.13 -2.77 -9.74
C TYR A 10 7.44 -1.99 -9.98
N PRO A 11 7.59 -0.76 -9.43
CA PRO A 11 8.79 0.04 -9.65
C PRO A 11 10.01 -0.62 -9.00
N ASN A 12 11.15 -0.58 -9.68
CA ASN A 12 12.43 -0.99 -9.11
C ASN A 12 12.78 -0.08 -7.91
N ARG A 13 13.11 -0.69 -6.76
CA ARG A 13 13.52 0.00 -5.51
C ARG A 13 14.95 -0.32 -5.10
N GLY A 14 15.80 -0.66 -6.07
CA GLY A 14 17.16 -1.16 -5.82
C GLY A 14 17.11 -2.48 -5.04
N ASN A 15 17.79 -2.48 -3.90
CA ASN A 15 17.85 -3.61 -2.96
C ASN A 15 16.89 -3.47 -1.76
N THR A 16 15.96 -2.50 -1.79
CA THR A 16 15.05 -2.26 -0.66
C THR A 16 13.83 -3.19 -0.71
N CYS A 17 13.75 -4.10 0.27
CA CYS A 17 12.59 -4.93 0.56
C CYS A 17 12.01 -4.53 1.92
N LEU A 18 10.70 -4.25 1.98
CA LEU A 18 10.03 -3.86 3.23
C LEU A 18 8.77 -4.70 3.43
N GLU A 19 8.66 -5.30 4.60
CA GLU A 19 7.45 -6.01 5.07
C GLU A 19 6.32 -5.06 5.52
N ASN A 20 6.60 -3.76 5.63
CA ASN A 20 5.67 -2.73 6.12
C ASN A 20 5.81 -1.40 5.36
N GLY A 21 4.86 -0.48 5.58
CA GLY A 21 4.89 0.90 5.04
C GLY A 21 4.44 1.04 3.58
N SER A 22 3.99 2.22 3.17
CA SER A 22 3.48 2.48 1.80
C SER A 22 4.50 3.25 0.98
N PHE A 23 4.68 2.91 -0.30
CA PHE A 23 5.57 3.67 -1.19
C PHE A 23 4.88 4.91 -1.76
N LEU A 24 4.70 5.94 -0.91
CA LEU A 24 3.94 7.14 -1.24
C LEU A 24 4.49 7.92 -2.44
N LEU A 25 5.81 7.87 -2.69
CA LEU A 25 6.41 8.51 -3.87
C LEU A 25 5.91 7.95 -5.21
N ASN A 26 5.39 6.71 -5.22
CA ASN A 26 4.81 6.08 -6.40
C ASN A 26 3.28 6.15 -6.42
N PHE A 27 2.64 6.59 -5.33
CA PHE A 27 1.19 6.70 -5.24
C PHE A 27 0.74 8.05 -5.80
N ILE A 28 -0.09 8.05 -6.84
CA ILE A 28 -0.57 9.28 -7.51
C ILE A 28 -1.99 9.68 -7.09
N GLY A 29 -2.66 8.83 -6.31
CA GLY A 29 -4.02 9.03 -5.83
C GLY A 29 -4.88 7.82 -6.12
N CYS A 30 -5.98 7.65 -5.37
CA CYS A 30 -6.91 6.57 -5.63
C CYS A 30 -7.68 6.81 -6.92
N ALA A 31 -7.67 5.87 -7.87
CA ALA A 31 -8.38 6.02 -9.14
C ALA A 31 -9.91 6.16 -8.99
N VAL A 32 -10.47 5.72 -7.85
CA VAL A 32 -11.92 5.80 -7.58
C VAL A 32 -12.33 7.17 -7.04
N CYS A 33 -11.54 7.77 -6.15
CA CYS A 33 -11.91 9.00 -5.44
C CYS A 33 -10.94 10.17 -5.59
N ASN A 34 -9.86 9.99 -6.34
CA ASN A 34 -8.80 10.96 -6.63
C ASN A 34 -8.10 11.57 -5.41
N LYS A 35 -8.24 10.95 -4.23
CA LYS A 35 -7.57 11.40 -3.00
C LYS A 35 -6.15 10.84 -2.90
N LEU A 36 -5.25 11.69 -2.42
CA LEU A 36 -3.91 11.37 -1.96
C LEU A 36 -3.93 11.28 -0.44
N ASP A 37 -4.47 10.17 0.08
CA ASP A 37 -4.63 9.96 1.52
C ASP A 37 -3.90 8.68 1.98
N PHE A 38 -3.99 8.38 3.28
CA PHE A 38 -3.34 7.22 3.89
C PHE A 38 -3.90 5.89 3.37
N MET A 39 -2.97 4.96 3.11
CA MET A 39 -3.28 3.59 2.72
C MET A 39 -3.16 2.68 3.94
N LEU A 40 -4.20 1.88 4.19
CA LEU A 40 -4.22 0.89 5.26
C LEU A 40 -3.65 -0.45 4.78
N ILE A 41 -3.00 -1.16 5.69
CA ILE A 41 -2.61 -2.57 5.51
C ILE A 41 -3.78 -3.43 5.98
N THR A 42 -4.19 -4.39 5.17
CA THR A 42 -5.18 -5.41 5.55
C THR A 42 -4.72 -6.79 5.08
N ASN A 43 -5.41 -7.85 5.54
CA ASN A 43 -5.15 -9.24 5.15
C ASN A 43 -3.67 -9.65 5.29
N ARG A 44 -2.97 -9.11 6.29
CA ARG A 44 -1.56 -9.45 6.52
C ARG A 44 -1.45 -10.90 6.96
N THR A 45 -0.61 -11.68 6.27
CA THR A 45 -0.24 -13.03 6.68
C THR A 45 1.28 -13.14 6.79
N LEU A 46 1.73 -13.99 7.71
CA LEU A 46 3.12 -14.39 7.90
C LEU A 46 3.17 -15.91 7.75
N LYS A 47 4.09 -16.41 6.94
CA LYS A 47 4.38 -17.83 6.79
C LYS A 47 5.88 -18.06 6.90
N GLU A 48 6.25 -19.21 7.44
CA GLU A 48 7.63 -19.70 7.44
C GLU A 48 7.65 -20.98 6.59
N GLU A 49 8.41 -20.98 5.50
CA GLU A 49 8.53 -22.11 4.56
C GLU A 49 10.02 -22.37 4.30
N ASP A 50 10.50 -23.57 4.61
CA ASP A 50 11.91 -23.99 4.42
C ASP A 50 12.98 -23.05 5.01
N GLY A 51 12.65 -22.34 6.09
CA GLY A 51 13.53 -21.37 6.75
C GLY A 51 13.46 -19.95 6.16
N GLU A 52 12.58 -19.71 5.19
CA GLU A 52 12.27 -18.39 4.65
C GLU A 52 10.99 -17.81 5.26
N GLU A 53 11.03 -16.52 5.58
CA GLU A 53 9.86 -15.77 6.05
C GLU A 53 9.13 -15.09 4.88
N ILE A 54 7.84 -15.40 4.72
CA ILE A 54 6.98 -14.85 3.68
C ILE A 54 5.92 -13.97 4.32
N VAL A 55 5.99 -12.67 4.06
CA VAL A 55 4.98 -11.68 4.47
C VAL A 55 4.16 -11.25 3.26
N THR A 56 2.85 -11.45 3.32
CA THR A 56 1.92 -10.94 2.28
C THR A 56 0.84 -10.06 2.90
N TYR A 57 0.43 -9.01 2.19
CA TYR A 57 -0.62 -8.10 2.65
C TYR A 57 -1.24 -7.32 1.50
N ASP A 58 -2.46 -6.82 1.74
CA ASP A 58 -3.16 -5.94 0.83
C ASP A 58 -3.06 -4.47 1.26
N ARG A 59 -3.28 -3.57 0.30
CA ARG A 59 -3.35 -2.12 0.52
C ARG A 59 -4.69 -1.59 0.08
N VAL A 60 -5.44 -1.04 1.04
CA VAL A 60 -6.74 -0.42 0.81
C VAL A 60 -6.64 1.08 1.05
N HIS A 61 -7.12 1.86 0.09
CA HIS A 61 -7.27 3.30 0.25
C HIS A 61 -8.48 3.56 1.13
N HIS A 62 -8.28 4.09 2.33
CA HIS A 62 -9.38 4.51 3.18
C HIS A 62 -9.54 6.02 2.99
N ALA A 63 -10.57 6.43 2.25
CA ALA A 63 -10.96 7.84 2.22
C ALA A 63 -11.54 8.17 3.60
N VAL A 64 -10.70 8.57 4.56
CA VAL A 64 -11.22 9.19 5.77
C VAL A 64 -11.81 10.51 5.28
N SER A 65 -13.13 10.56 5.16
CA SER A 65 -13.81 11.84 5.31
C SER A 65 -13.44 12.29 6.71
N ILE A 66 -12.43 13.15 6.84
CA ILE A 66 -12.20 13.87 8.08
C ILE A 66 -13.43 14.76 8.22
N VAL A 67 -14.50 14.19 8.78
CA VAL A 67 -15.51 14.98 9.46
C VAL A 67 -14.74 15.50 10.66
N TRP A 68 -14.13 16.67 10.51
CA TRP A 68 -13.80 17.49 11.65
C TRP A 68 -15.13 17.72 12.36
N GLN A 69 -15.45 16.88 13.35
CA GLN A 69 -16.54 17.14 14.27
C GLN A 69 -16.06 18.34 15.11
N SER A 70 -16.48 19.52 14.68
CA SER A 70 -16.52 20.75 15.48
C SER A 70 -17.53 20.61 16.62
#